data_AF-A0A2K5M0L0-F1
#
_entry.id   AF-A0A2K5M0L0-F1
#
_cell.length_a   1.000
_cell.length_b   1.000
_cell.length_c   1.000
_cell.angle_alpha   90.00
_cell.angle_beta   90.00
_cell.angle_gamma   90.00
#
_symmetry.space_group_name_H-M   'P 1'
#
loop_
_entity.id
_entity.type
_entity.pdbx_description
1 polymer ?
#
loop_
_entity_poly.entity_id
_entity_poly.type
_entity_poly.pdbx_seq_one_letter_code
_entity_poly.pdbx_strand_id
1 'polypeptide(L)' 'MAAFPHKIIFFLISSTLTHMVSSAIFKKHDFTKWPKPPCKMYQPPEPFYDVDCPDVIAPVCASNGRTFQNECFFCVEQW' A
#
# COMPACT_ATOMS: atom_id res chain seq x y z
N MET A 1 52.01 -16.36 -10.74
CA MET A 1 50.69 -16.05 -10.15
C MET A 1 49.99 -15.08 -11.08
N ALA A 2 49.21 -15.59 -12.04
CA ALA A 2 48.55 -14.74 -13.04
C ALA A 2 47.16 -14.35 -12.52
N ALA A 3 47.01 -13.10 -12.10
CA ALA A 3 45.69 -12.50 -11.93
C ALA A 3 45.08 -12.38 -13.34
N PHE A 4 43.93 -13.00 -13.58
CA PHE A 4 43.22 -12.93 -14.86
C PHE A 4 42.33 -11.68 -14.84
N PRO A 5 42.79 -10.52 -15.33
CA PRO A 5 42.10 -9.24 -15.17
C PRO A 5 40.70 -9.27 -15.81
N HIS A 6 40.53 -10.04 -16.87
CA HIS A 6 39.25 -10.19 -17.57
C HIS A 6 38.17 -10.88 -16.74
N LYS A 7 38.56 -11.84 -15.89
CA LYS A 7 37.61 -12.52 -14.99
C LYS A 7 37.16 -11.55 -13.91
N ILE A 8 38.09 -10.79 -13.35
CA ILE A 8 37.81 -9.76 -12.32
C ILE A 8 36.88 -8.68 -12.90
N ILE A 9 37.19 -8.16 -14.09
CA ILE A 9 36.38 -7.14 -14.77
C ILE A 9 34.96 -7.66 -15.06
N PHE A 10 34.82 -8.92 -15.52
CA PHE A 10 33.51 -9.53 -15.77
C PHE A 10 32.67 -9.67 -14.49
N PHE A 11 33.28 -10.08 -13.37
CA PHE A 11 32.60 -10.17 -12.08
C PHE A 11 32.12 -8.80 -11.59
N LEU A 12 32.93 -7.75 -11.76
CA LEU A 12 32.57 -6.39 -11.35
C LEU A 12 31.40 -5.84 -12.19
N ILE A 13 31.39 -6.06 -13.51
CA ILE A 13 30.30 -5.63 -14.41
C ILE A 13 28.99 -6.39 -14.12
N SER A 14 29.06 -7.69 -13.83
CA SER A 14 27.87 -8.47 -13.47
C SER A 14 27.29 -8.07 -12.11
N SER A 15 28.14 -7.65 -11.17
CA SER A 15 27.72 -7.20 -9.84
C SER A 15 27.03 -5.83 -9.92
N THR A 16 27.50 -4.91 -10.76
CA THR A 16 26.88 -3.58 -10.90
C THR A 16 25.55 -3.60 -11.67
N LEU A 17 25.40 -4.52 -12.63
CA LEU A 17 24.16 -4.64 -13.43
C LEU A 17 22.97 -5.18 -12.62
N THR A 18 23.23 -6.02 -11.62
CA THR A 18 22.17 -6.60 -10.75
C THR A 18 21.59 -5.60 -9.75
N HIS A 19 22.28 -4.48 -9.46
CA HIS A 19 21.77 -3.43 -8.56
C HIS A 19 20.78 -2.45 -9.21
N MET A 20 20.67 -2.40 -10.55
CA MET A 20 19.72 -1.49 -11.24
C MET A 20 18.31 -2.09 -11.43
N VAL A 21 18.11 -3.37 -11.11
CA VAL A 21 16.85 -4.10 -11.36
C VAL A 21 16.08 -4.36 -10.05
N SER A 22 15.95 -3.35 -9.19
CA SER A 22 15.18 -3.47 -7.95
C SER A 22 13.86 -2.68 -7.96
N SER A 23 13.64 -1.79 -8.93
CA SER A 23 12.37 -1.03 -9.02
C SER A 23 11.21 -1.81 -9.66
N ALA A 24 11.43 -3.01 -10.19
CA ALA A 24 10.41 -3.79 -10.93
C ALA A 24 9.73 -4.92 -10.13
N ILE A 25 10.08 -5.11 -8.85
CA ILE A 25 9.64 -6.29 -8.05
C ILE A 25 8.40 -5.99 -7.18
N PHE A 26 7.84 -4.79 -7.22
CA PHE A 26 6.51 -4.56 -6.65
C PHE A 26 5.45 -5.10 -7.61
N LYS A 27 5.05 -6.37 -7.42
CA LYS A 27 3.84 -6.90 -8.05
C LYS A 27 2.71 -5.91 -7.75
N LYS A 28 2.17 -5.27 -8.79
CA LYS A 28 1.04 -4.36 -8.66
C LYS A 28 -0.09 -5.12 -7.98
N HIS A 29 -0.53 -4.62 -6.83
CA HIS A 29 -1.66 -5.21 -6.14
C HIS A 29 -2.90 -5.04 -7.03
N ASP A 30 -3.64 -6.13 -7.26
CA ASP A 30 -4.90 -6.08 -7.99
C ASP A 30 -5.98 -5.48 -7.08
N PHE A 31 -6.18 -4.16 -7.20
CA PHE A 31 -7.15 -3.41 -6.38
C PHE A 31 -8.60 -3.83 -6.62
N THR A 32 -8.90 -4.57 -7.71
CA THR A 32 -10.27 -5.05 -7.99
C THR A 32 -10.74 -6.11 -7.00
N LYS A 33 -9.82 -6.78 -6.31
CA LYS A 33 -10.10 -7.85 -5.34
C LYS A 33 -10.14 -7.38 -3.89
N TRP A 34 -9.93 -6.09 -3.64
CA TRP A 34 -9.91 -5.58 -2.27
C TRP A 34 -11.31 -5.66 -1.64
N PRO A 35 -11.45 -6.22 -0.42
CA PRO A 35 -12.74 -6.26 0.25
C PRO A 35 -13.22 -4.85 0.58
N LYS A 36 -14.47 -4.53 0.26
CA LYS A 36 -15.07 -3.26 0.65
C LYS A 36 -15.36 -3.27 2.15
N PRO A 37 -15.07 -2.18 2.88
CA PRO A 37 -15.45 -2.08 4.28
C PRO A 37 -16.97 -2.12 4.43
N PRO A 38 -17.50 -2.71 5.51
CA PRO A 38 -18.94 -2.88 5.73
C PRO A 38 -19.61 -1.57 6.18
N CYS A 39 -19.60 -0.54 5.34
CA CYS A 39 -20.07 0.81 5.73
C CYS A 39 -21.51 0.88 6.24
N LYS A 40 -22.38 -0.05 5.83
CA LYS A 40 -23.75 -0.16 6.34
C LYS A 40 -23.82 -0.33 7.88
N MET A 41 -22.78 -0.88 8.50
CA MET A 41 -22.71 -1.02 9.97
C MET A 41 -22.44 0.31 10.68
N TYR A 42 -21.74 1.23 10.02
CA TYR A 42 -21.39 2.55 10.55
C TYR A 42 -22.47 3.61 10.29
N GLN A 43 -23.56 3.23 9.62
CA GLN A 43 -24.70 4.12 9.38
C GLN A 43 -25.57 4.23 10.63
N PRO A 44 -25.80 5.44 11.19
CA PRO A 44 -26.73 5.59 12.29
C PRO A 44 -28.16 5.33 11.78
N PRO A 45 -29.02 4.76 12.63
CA PRO A 45 -30.40 4.44 12.27
C PRO A 45 -31.24 5.68 11.99
N GLU A 46 -30.80 6.86 12.45
CA GLU A 46 -31.51 8.12 12.32
C GLU A 46 -30.60 9.23 11.76
N PRO A 47 -31.10 10.09 10.87
CA PRO A 47 -30.31 11.12 10.17
C PRO A 47 -29.85 12.28 11.07
N PHE A 48 -30.18 12.27 12.36
CA PHE A 48 -29.86 13.33 13.32
C PHE A 48 -28.82 12.92 14.37
N TYR A 49 -28.24 11.73 14.25
CA TYR A 49 -27.19 11.28 15.15
C TYR A 49 -25.82 11.35 14.47
N ASP A 50 -24.88 12.00 15.16
CA ASP A 50 -23.47 11.97 14.78
C ASP A 50 -22.89 10.58 15.03
N VAL A 51 -22.05 10.10 14.12
CA VAL A 51 -21.37 8.80 14.25
C VAL A 51 -20.11 9.00 15.08
N ASP A 52 -20.09 8.44 16.29
CA ASP A 52 -18.88 8.38 17.11
C ASP A 52 -17.99 7.22 16.67
N CYS A 53 -16.91 7.55 15.94
CA CYS A 53 -15.90 6.57 15.56
C CYS A 53 -14.86 6.35 16.68
N PRO A 54 -14.41 5.11 16.92
CA PRO A 54 -13.38 4.84 17.91
C PRO A 54 -12.03 5.43 17.49
N ASP A 55 -11.23 5.88 18.45
CA ASP A 55 -9.88 6.40 18.22
C ASP A 55 -8.85 5.26 18.08
N VAL A 56 -9.09 4.37 17.11
CA VAL A 56 -8.20 3.26 16.76
C VAL A 56 -7.43 3.61 15.50
N ILE A 57 -6.11 3.45 15.53
CA ILE A 57 -5.22 3.66 14.39
C ILE A 57 -5.18 2.38 13.55
N ALA A 58 -5.98 2.35 12.49
CA ALA A 58 -6.07 1.26 11.52
C ALA A 58 -6.23 1.83 10.10
N PRO A 59 -5.18 2.42 9.51
CA PRO A 59 -5.29 3.31 8.38
C PRO A 59 -5.88 2.65 7.13
N VAL A 60 -6.80 3.35 6.46
CA VAL A 60 -7.46 2.92 5.22
C VAL A 60 -7.11 3.87 4.08
N CYS A 61 -6.50 3.33 3.01
CA CYS A 61 -6.18 4.08 1.80
C CYS A 61 -7.37 4.09 0.84
N ALA A 62 -7.89 5.27 0.50
CA ALA A 62 -8.99 5.41 -0.43
C ALA A 62 -8.49 5.71 -1.86
N SER A 63 -9.32 5.37 -2.84
CA SER A 63 -9.03 5.60 -4.26
C SER A 63 -8.91 7.08 -4.65
N ASN A 64 -9.42 7.99 -3.81
CA ASN A 64 -9.29 9.44 -3.99
C ASN A 64 -7.94 10.00 -3.48
N GLY A 65 -7.02 9.14 -3.03
CA GLY A 65 -5.70 9.54 -2.52
C GLY A 65 -5.69 10.02 -1.07
N ARG A 66 -6.83 10.00 -0.38
CA ARG A 66 -6.91 10.29 1.07
C ARG A 66 -6.69 9.02 1.88
N THR A 67 -6.08 9.18 3.05
CA THR A 67 -5.91 8.10 4.03
C THR A 67 -6.75 8.43 5.25
N PHE A 68 -7.55 7.47 5.69
CA PHE A 68 -8.43 7.61 6.85
C PHE A 68 -7.84 6.87 8.03
N GLN A 69 -8.05 7.37 9.24
CA GLN A 69 -7.49 6.76 10.45
C GLN A 69 -8.02 5.35 10.70
N ASN A 70 -9.29 5.09 10.37
CA ASN A 70 -9.90 3.77 10.40
C ASN A 70 -11.07 3.66 9.42
N GLU A 71 -11.64 2.46 9.32
CA GLU A 71 -12.78 2.17 8.44
C GLU A 71 -14.07 2.92 8.80
N CYS A 72 -14.28 3.26 10.07
CA CYS A 72 -15.41 4.08 10.50
C CYS A 72 -15.30 5.49 9.91
N PHE A 73 -14.16 6.16 10.11
CA PHE A 73 -13.91 7.49 9.53
C PHE A 73 -13.99 7.49 8.00
N PHE A 74 -13.52 6.42 7.35
CA PHE A 74 -13.69 6.25 5.91
C PHE A 74 -15.17 6.20 5.51
N CYS A 75 -15.98 5.39 6.20
CA CYS A 75 -17.39 5.20 5.87
C CYS A 75 -18.27 6.43 6.17
N VAL A 76 -17.95 7.20 7.22
CA VAL A 76 -18.66 8.44 7.56
C VAL A 76 -18.42 9.54 6.53
N GLU A 77 -17.20 9.67 6.00
CA GLU A 77 -16.91 10.64 4.94
C GLU A 77 -17.40 10.21 3.55
N GLN A 78 -17.66 8.92 3.32
CA GLN A 78 -18.13 8.39 2.04
C GLN A 78 -19.64 8.61 1.80
N TRP A 79 -20.31 9.36 2.69
CA TRP A 79 -21.76 9.59 2.70
C TRP A 79 -22.18 10.89 2.00
#